data_AF-A0A7Y2XBU1-F1
#
_entry.id   AF-A0A7Y2XBU1-F1
#
_cell.length_a   1.000
_cell.length_b   1.000
_cell.length_c   1.000
_cell.angle_alpha   90.00
_cell.angle_beta   90.00
_cell.angle_gamma   90.00
#
_symmetry.space_group_name_H-M   'P 1'
#
loop_
_entity.id
_entity.type
_entity.pdbx_description
1 polymer ?
#
loop_
_entity_poly.entity_id
_entity_poly.type
_entity_poly.pdbx_seq_one_letter_code
_entity_poly.pdbx_strand_id
1 'polypeptide(L)'
;MLNFRVNTFNHGIHPPENKDQTSGLPIRQFPFAPVIIIPLSQHIGAPSKLVVKEGQEVARGQVLAKADGYMSVPIHAPESGVVRKISRVPT
;
A
#
# COMPACT_ATOMS: atom_id res chain seq x y z
N MET A 1 36.34 8.71 19.92
CA MET A 1 36.05 7.44 19.23
C MET A 1 34.65 7.00 19.66
N LEU A 2 33.64 7.13 18.80
CA LEU A 2 32.25 6.80 19.18
C LEU A 2 32.10 5.27 19.18
N ASN A 3 31.74 4.71 20.33
CA ASN A 3 31.64 3.26 20.53
C ASN A 3 30.21 2.81 20.16
N PHE A 4 30.04 2.22 18.97
CA PHE A 4 28.74 1.76 18.44
C PHE A 4 28.17 0.50 19.14
N ARG A 5 28.72 0.10 20.30
CA ARG A 5 28.32 -1.08 21.07
C ARG A 5 27.49 -0.75 22.33
N VAL A 6 26.92 0.45 22.41
CA VAL A 6 26.06 0.81 23.54
C VAL A 6 24.62 0.39 23.23
N ASN A 7 24.13 -0.64 23.93
CA ASN A 7 22.72 -1.02 23.91
C ASN A 7 21.91 0.18 24.42
N THR A 8 21.19 0.86 23.53
CA THR A 8 20.41 2.07 23.85
C THR A 8 19.15 1.77 24.65
N PHE A 9 18.78 0.49 24.80
CA PHE A 9 17.63 0.03 25.57
C PHE A 9 18.03 -1.10 26.54
N ASN A 10 17.77 -0.91 27.84
CA ASN A 10 18.20 -1.82 28.93
C ASN A 10 17.73 -3.28 28.80
N HIS A 11 16.70 -3.55 27.99
CA HIS A 11 16.18 -4.90 27.71
C HIS A 11 15.92 -5.10 26.20
N GLY A 12 16.59 -4.32 25.35
CA GLY A 12 16.44 -4.43 23.91
C GLY A 12 17.06 -5.72 23.38
N ILE A 13 16.31 -6.44 22.54
CA ILE A 13 16.88 -7.51 21.70
C ILE A 13 17.47 -6.82 20.46
N HIS A 14 18.70 -7.17 20.11
CA HIS A 14 19.39 -6.67 18.92
C HIS A 14 19.66 -7.84 17.95
N PRO A 15 18.70 -8.21 17.09
CA PRO A 15 18.91 -9.26 16.10
C PRO A 15 20.05 -8.92 15.12
N PRO A 16 20.72 -9.93 14.53
CA PRO A 16 21.68 -9.70 13.46
C PRO A 16 21.08 -8.88 12.31
N GLU A 17 21.81 -7.88 11.83
CA GLU A 17 21.40 -7.10 10.66
C GLU A 17 21.89 -7.75 9.36
N ASN A 18 21.15 -7.53 8.26
CA ASN A 18 21.48 -8.03 6.92
C ASN A 18 21.68 -6.89 5.90
N LYS A 19 22.07 -5.70 6.37
CA LYS A 19 22.14 -4.48 5.54
C LYS A 19 23.18 -4.57 4.42
N ASP A 20 24.27 -5.30 4.64
CA ASP A 20 25.38 -5.43 3.69
C ASP A 20 24.96 -6.03 2.34
N GLN A 21 23.86 -6.81 2.31
CA GLN A 21 23.35 -7.42 1.07
C GLN A 21 22.82 -6.38 0.07
N THR A 22 22.34 -5.23 0.56
CA THR A 22 21.64 -4.24 -0.28
C THR A 22 22.20 -2.82 -0.16
N SER A 23 23.10 -2.55 0.79
CA SER A 23 23.59 -1.19 1.09
C SER A 23 24.28 -0.49 -0.08
N GLY A 24 24.91 -1.25 -0.99
CA GLY A 24 25.58 -0.73 -2.19
C GLY A 24 24.74 -0.78 -3.47
N LEU A 25 23.50 -1.28 -3.43
CA LEU A 25 22.68 -1.39 -4.63
C LEU A 25 22.14 -0.02 -5.05
N PRO A 26 22.15 0.32 -6.36
CA PRO A 26 21.57 1.57 -6.83
C PRO A 26 20.05 1.56 -6.67
N ILE A 27 19.47 2.72 -6.37
CA ILE A 27 18.02 2.92 -6.38
C ILE A 27 17.53 2.75 -7.82
N ARG A 28 16.45 1.99 -8.00
CA ARG A 28 15.83 1.75 -9.31
C ARG A 28 14.32 1.93 -9.21
N GLN A 29 13.72 2.50 -10.25
CA GLN A 29 12.27 2.45 -10.42
C GLN A 29 11.88 1.10 -11.05
N PHE A 30 10.82 0.51 -10.53
CA PHE A 30 10.20 -0.68 -11.11
C PHE A 30 9.00 -0.26 -11.96
N PRO A 31 8.71 -0.95 -13.07
CA PRO A 31 7.51 -0.68 -13.85
C PRO A 31 6.26 -1.03 -13.03
N PHE A 32 5.17 -0.30 -13.24
CA PHE A 32 3.90 -0.66 -12.63
C PHE A 32 3.46 -2.06 -13.08
N ALA A 33 2.79 -2.77 -12.18
CA ALA A 33 2.17 -4.04 -12.53
C ALA A 33 1.13 -3.81 -13.64
N PRO A 34 1.02 -4.70 -14.64
CA PRO A 34 0.04 -4.57 -15.71
C PRO A 34 -1.42 -4.65 -15.22
N VAL A 35 -1.62 -5.15 -14.01
CA VAL A 35 -2.90 -5.22 -13.31
C VAL A 35 -2.67 -4.91 -11.84
N ILE A 36 -3.47 -4.01 -11.28
CA ILE A 36 -3.48 -3.69 -9.85
C ILE A 36 -4.85 -4.06 -9.29
N ILE A 37 -4.86 -4.84 -8.21
CA ILE A 37 -6.08 -5.25 -7.51
C ILE A 37 -6.19 -4.39 -6.25
N ILE A 38 -7.35 -3.75 -6.07
CA ILE A 38 -7.60 -2.84 -4.96
C ILE A 38 -8.77 -3.39 -4.14
N PRO A 39 -8.50 -4.05 -2.99
CA PRO A 39 -9.54 -4.42 -2.06
C PRO A 39 -10.24 -3.19 -1.50
N LEU A 40 -11.57 -3.24 -1.35
CA LEU A 40 -12.34 -2.15 -0.74
C LEU A 40 -12.40 -2.24 0.80
N SER A 41 -11.93 -3.35 1.36
CA SER A 41 -11.86 -3.60 2.79
C SER A 41 -10.40 -3.76 3.21
N GLN A 42 -9.68 -2.63 3.35
CA GLN A 42 -8.25 -2.60 3.73
C GLN A 42 -8.02 -2.24 5.20
N HIS A 43 -9.08 -1.97 5.94
CA HIS A 43 -9.03 -1.44 7.30
C HIS A 43 -10.13 -2.05 8.17
N ILE A 44 -10.08 -1.77 9.47
CA ILE A 44 -10.95 -2.43 10.47
C ILE A 44 -12.43 -1.98 10.43
N GLY A 45 -12.74 -0.79 9.91
CA GLY A 45 -14.13 -0.33 9.80
C GLY A 45 -14.82 -0.72 8.50
N ALA A 46 -15.98 -0.10 8.23
CA ALA A 46 -16.87 -0.48 7.14
C ALA A 46 -16.22 -0.32 5.74
N PRO A 47 -16.37 -1.31 4.83
CA PRO A 47 -15.80 -1.23 3.48
C PRO A 47 -16.20 0.02 2.72
N SER A 48 -15.25 0.62 1.99
CA SER A 48 -15.51 1.83 1.20
C SER A 48 -16.49 1.58 0.06
N LYS A 49 -17.35 2.56 -0.22
CA LYS A 49 -18.36 2.50 -1.29
C LYS A 49 -17.78 2.96 -2.62
N LEU A 50 -17.81 2.09 -3.63
CA LEU A 50 -17.37 2.41 -4.99
C LEU A 50 -18.12 3.61 -5.59
N VAL A 51 -17.37 4.45 -6.32
CA VAL A 51 -17.91 5.59 -7.07
C VAL A 51 -17.48 5.58 -8.55
N VAL A 52 -16.90 4.47 -8.99
CA VAL A 52 -16.49 4.22 -10.38
C VAL A 52 -17.15 2.95 -10.91
N LYS A 53 -17.11 2.73 -12.23
CA LYS A 53 -17.70 1.58 -12.92
C LYS A 53 -16.68 0.84 -13.79
N GLU A 54 -16.97 -0.42 -14.13
CA GLU A 54 -16.17 -1.16 -15.13
C GLU A 54 -16.10 -0.37 -16.46
N GLY A 55 -14.94 -0.38 -17.10
CA GLY A 55 -14.65 0.37 -18.33
C GLY A 55 -14.32 1.85 -18.12
N GLN A 56 -14.40 2.38 -16.90
CA GLN A 56 -14.10 3.78 -16.64
C GLN A 56 -12.58 4.04 -16.64
N GLU A 57 -12.15 5.06 -17.38
CA GLU A 57 -10.81 5.64 -17.25
C GLU A 57 -10.69 6.42 -15.94
N VAL A 58 -9.55 6.24 -15.27
CA VAL A 58 -9.23 6.90 -14.00
C VAL A 58 -7.83 7.49 -14.07
N ALA A 59 -7.64 8.66 -13.50
CA ALA A 59 -6.32 9.26 -13.31
C ALA A 59 -5.71 8.82 -11.97
N ARG A 60 -4.38 8.79 -11.88
CA ARG A 60 -3.67 8.61 -10.62
C ARG A 60 -4.17 9.61 -9.57
N GLY A 61 -4.48 9.11 -8.38
CA GLY A 61 -5.02 9.91 -7.28
C GLY A 61 -6.54 10.18 -7.38
N GLN A 62 -7.22 9.73 -8.44
CA GLN A 62 -8.68 9.85 -8.53
C GLN A 62 -9.37 8.98 -7.48
N VAL A 63 -10.43 9.48 -6.85
CA VAL A 63 -11.25 8.71 -5.89
C VAL A 63 -11.93 7.55 -6.63
N LEU A 64 -11.65 6.32 -6.20
CA LEU A 64 -12.29 5.09 -6.66
C LEU A 64 -13.46 4.68 -5.77
N ALA A 65 -13.33 4.90 -4.46
CA ALA A 65 -14.36 4.63 -3.47
C ALA A 65 -14.36 5.70 -2.38
N LYS A 66 -15.54 6.10 -1.91
CA LYS A 66 -15.72 7.02 -0.80
C LYS A 66 -15.85 6.25 0.51
N ALA A 67 -15.45 6.88 1.62
CA ALA A 67 -15.77 6.37 2.95
C ALA A 67 -17.28 6.23 3.11
N ASP A 68 -17.74 5.12 3.70
CA ASP A 68 -19.15 4.87 3.97
C ASP A 68 -19.31 4.09 5.28
N GLY A 69 -19.93 4.72 6.29
CA GLY A 69 -20.17 4.12 7.60
C GLY A 69 -19.08 4.34 8.65
N TYR A 70 -19.12 3.52 9.72
CA TYR A 70 -18.25 3.67 10.89
C TYR A 70 -16.79 3.29 10.57
N MET A 71 -15.87 4.21 10.88
CA MET A 71 -14.42 4.03 10.71
C MET A 71 -14.01 3.62 9.27
N SER A 72 -14.48 4.38 8.28
CA SER A 72 -14.21 4.15 6.86
C SER A 72 -13.30 5.23 6.25
N VAL A 73 -12.53 4.88 5.22
CA VAL A 73 -11.65 5.84 4.50
C VAL A 73 -11.86 5.80 2.98
N PRO A 74 -11.63 6.91 2.27
CA PRO A 74 -11.67 6.92 0.81
C PRO A 74 -10.47 6.14 0.21
N ILE A 75 -10.69 5.54 -0.95
CA ILE A 75 -9.67 4.80 -1.72
C ILE A 75 -9.44 5.52 -3.04
N HIS A 76 -8.18 5.74 -3.38
CA HIS A 76 -7.76 6.45 -4.58
C HIS A 76 -7.02 5.54 -5.55
N ALA A 77 -7.03 5.88 -6.84
CA ALA A 77 -6.33 5.16 -7.88
C ALA A 77 -4.81 5.28 -7.66
N PRO A 78 -4.08 4.17 -7.49
CA PRO A 78 -2.63 4.22 -7.32
C PRO A 78 -1.92 4.68 -8.60
N GLU A 79 -2.55 4.44 -9.76
CA GLU A 79 -2.08 4.81 -11.09
C GLU A 79 -3.23 5.13 -12.05
N SER A 80 -2.90 5.79 -13.15
CA SER A 80 -3.84 6.04 -14.25
C SER A 80 -4.09 4.76 -15.06
N GLY A 81 -5.33 4.55 -15.50
CA GLY A 81 -5.69 3.37 -16.28
C GLY A 81 -7.20 3.20 -16.44
N VAL A 82 -7.62 1.96 -16.71
CA VAL A 82 -9.04 1.60 -16.90
C VAL A 82 -9.47 0.59 -15.84
N VAL A 83 -10.63 0.83 -15.22
CA VAL A 83 -11.25 -0.12 -14.29
C VAL A 83 -11.72 -1.35 -15.07
N ARG A 84 -10.89 -2.38 -15.11
CA ARG A 84 -11.17 -3.59 -15.93
C ARG A 84 -12.32 -4.44 -15.38
N LYS A 85 -12.41 -4.58 -14.05
CA LYS A 85 -13.38 -5.47 -13.40
C LYS A 85 -13.70 -5.01 -11.99
N ILE A 86 -14.95 -5.16 -11.58
CA ILE A 86 -15.44 -5.00 -10.21
C ILE A 86 -16.17 -6.29 -9.85
N SER A 87 -15.67 -7.01 -8.85
CA SER A 87 -16.26 -8.28 -8.41
C SER A 87 -16.07 -8.50 -6.92
N ARG A 88 -16.99 -9.26 -6.32
CA ARG A 88 -16.76 -9.84 -4.99
C ARG A 88 -15.72 -10.95 -5.13
N VAL A 89 -14.77 -10.97 -4.21
CA VAL A 89 -13.75 -12.02 -4.08
C VAL A 89 -13.84 -12.61 -2.69
N PRO A 90 -13.36 -13.85 -2.46
CA PRO A 90 -13.25 -14.41 -1.11
C PRO A 90 -12.46 -13.47 -0.21
N THR A 91 -12.94 -13.31 1.02
CA THR A 91 -12.25 -12.55 2.08
C THR A 91 -11.09 -13.36 2.64
#